data_AF-A0A6L8G7Y1-F1
#
_entry.id   AF-A0A6L8G7Y1-F1
#
_cell.length_a   1.000
_cell.length_b   1.000
_cell.length_c   1.000
_cell.angle_alpha   90.00
_cell.angle_beta   90.00
_cell.angle_gamma   90.00
#
_symmetry.space_group_name_H-M   'P 1'
#
loop_
_entity.id
_entity.type
_entity.pdbx_description
1 polymer ?
#
loop_
_entity_poly.entity_id
_entity_poly.type
_entity_poly.pdbx_seq_one_letter_code
_entity_poly.pdbx_strand_id
1 'polypeptide(L)'
;MRGSARLSYHIKVGWKEPTAIIGALMVVLFAYLVIVPIVTLLHDAVEVQFGDARRAKAEVGAWTLYYLNRTLASPIAQVLFWEPLAHTLSVATGVMLVSLSLGVPLAWLLSRSDMFGRRWFATALIVPYMLPSWTFALAWRTLFRNRTVGGQQGWLESLGFTPPDWLAYGQVPITIILALHYTPFVILLFG
;
A
#
# COMPACT_ATOMS: atom_id res chain seq x y z
N MET A 1 -0.74 42.57 14.99
CA MET A 1 -2.13 42.59 15.53
C MET A 1 -3.25 42.56 14.47
N ARG A 2 -3.00 42.60 13.14
CA ARG A 2 -4.07 42.58 12.09
C ARG A 2 -4.57 41.20 11.63
N GLY A 3 -3.88 40.10 11.96
CA GLY A 3 -4.24 38.74 11.51
C GLY A 3 -5.36 38.07 12.31
N SER A 4 -5.41 38.31 13.63
CA SER A 4 -6.42 37.71 14.53
C SER A 4 -7.84 38.18 14.20
N ALA A 5 -8.02 39.47 13.89
CA ALA A 5 -9.33 40.05 13.59
C ALA A 5 -9.97 39.47 12.32
N ARG A 6 -9.17 39.15 11.29
CA ARG A 6 -9.64 38.53 10.05
C ARG A 6 -10.09 37.09 10.29
N LEU A 7 -9.30 36.32 11.04
CA LEU A 7 -9.64 34.93 11.38
C LEU A 7 -10.97 34.84 12.13
N SER A 8 -11.18 35.70 13.13
CA SER A 8 -12.44 35.77 13.88
C SER A 8 -13.65 36.23 13.05
N TYR A 9 -13.44 37.05 12.01
CA TYR A 9 -14.51 37.46 11.09
C TYR A 9 -14.92 36.31 10.15
N HIS A 10 -13.96 35.60 9.55
CA HIS A 10 -14.23 34.45 8.70
C HIS A 10 -14.87 33.29 9.46
N ILE A 11 -14.47 33.07 10.72
CA ILE A 11 -15.14 32.10 11.60
C ILE A 11 -16.59 32.54 11.84
N LYS A 12 -16.86 33.80 12.20
CA LYS A 12 -18.24 34.28 12.44
C LYS A 12 -19.14 34.24 11.21
N VAL A 13 -18.61 34.47 10.01
CA VAL A 13 -19.36 34.42 8.75
C VAL A 13 -19.60 32.97 8.33
N GLY A 14 -18.59 32.10 8.45
CA GLY A 14 -18.70 30.68 8.13
C GLY A 14 -19.76 29.95 8.96
N TRP A 15 -19.91 30.28 10.25
CA TRP A 15 -20.92 29.64 11.12
C TRP A 15 -22.38 29.92 10.73
N LYS A 16 -22.64 30.84 9.79
CA LYS A 16 -24.00 31.08 9.25
C LYS A 16 -24.31 30.22 8.02
N GLU A 17 -23.31 29.57 7.43
CA GLU A 17 -23.47 28.73 6.24
C GLU A 17 -23.65 27.26 6.66
N PRO A 18 -24.75 26.57 6.27
CA PRO A 18 -24.99 25.16 6.62
C PRO A 18 -23.85 24.23 6.19
N THR A 19 -23.19 24.54 5.08
CA THR A 19 -22.05 23.80 4.53
C THR A 19 -20.82 23.87 5.44
N ALA A 20 -20.57 24.99 6.10
CA ALA A 20 -19.44 25.14 7.01
C ALA A 20 -19.65 24.34 8.31
N ILE A 21 -20.89 24.23 8.78
CA ILE A 21 -21.25 23.38 9.93
C ILE A 21 -21.04 21.90 9.57
N ILE A 22 -21.52 21.47 8.40
CA ILE A 22 -21.28 20.10 7.90
C ILE A 22 -19.78 19.85 7.77
N GLY A 23 -19.04 20.78 7.18
CA GLY A 23 -17.58 20.69 7.05
C GLY A 23 -16.87 20.54 8.39
N ALA A 24 -17.24 21.35 9.40
CA ALA A 24 -16.68 21.24 10.74
C ALA A 24 -17.01 19.89 11.39
N LEU A 25 -18.24 19.40 11.26
CA LEU A 25 -18.65 18.09 11.76
C LEU A 25 -17.88 16.96 11.06
N MET A 26 -17.71 17.02 9.74
CA MET A 26 -16.91 16.04 8.99
C MET A 26 -15.44 16.06 9.42
N VAL A 27 -14.86 17.23 9.67
CA VAL A 27 -13.48 17.34 10.18
C VAL A 27 -13.37 16.69 11.56
N VAL A 28 -14.28 16.96 12.48
CA VAL A 28 -14.27 16.34 13.81
C VAL A 28 -14.45 14.83 13.71
N LEU A 29 -15.38 14.36 12.87
CA LEU A 29 -15.62 12.93 12.66
C LEU A 29 -14.39 12.23 12.08
N PHE A 30 -13.78 12.76 11.02
CA PHE A 30 -12.60 12.15 10.42
C PHE A 30 -11.38 12.23 11.34
N ALA A 31 -11.20 13.35 12.05
CA ALA A 31 -10.15 13.46 13.05
C ALA A 31 -10.32 12.38 14.12
N TYR A 32 -11.54 12.18 14.64
CA TYR A 32 -11.83 11.12 15.59
C TYR A 32 -11.52 9.73 15.00
N LEU A 33 -12.04 9.42 13.81
CA LEU A 33 -11.86 8.11 13.17
C LEU A 33 -10.41 7.78 12.80
N VAL A 34 -9.57 8.79 12.56
CA VAL A 34 -8.15 8.59 12.23
C VAL A 34 -7.27 8.62 13.47
N ILE A 35 -7.46 9.60 14.35
CA ILE A 35 -6.56 9.83 15.50
C ILE A 35 -6.77 8.77 16.57
N VAL A 36 -8.01 8.37 16.86
CA VAL A 36 -8.29 7.37 17.91
C VAL A 36 -7.56 6.05 17.67
N PRO A 37 -7.69 5.36 16.51
CA PRO A 37 -6.97 4.11 16.29
C PRO A 37 -5.45 4.29 16.30
N ILE A 38 -4.93 5.44 15.86
CA ILE A 38 -3.48 5.71 15.93
C ILE A 38 -3.04 5.81 17.39
N VAL A 39 -3.77 6.57 18.22
CA VAL A 39 -3.43 6.71 19.65
C VAL A 39 -3.55 5.39 20.38
N THR A 40 -4.59 4.59 20.12
CA THR A 40 -4.73 3.26 20.73
C THR A 40 -3.60 2.33 20.32
N LEU A 41 -3.22 2.29 19.03
CA LEU A 41 -2.08 1.48 18.57
C LEU A 41 -0.76 1.91 19.20
N LEU A 42 -0.54 3.22 19.37
CA LEU A 42 0.67 3.74 20.02
C LEU A 42 0.68 3.42 21.53
N HIS A 43 -0.48 3.46 22.19
CA HIS A 43 -0.62 3.06 23.59
C HIS A 43 -0.36 1.55 23.77
N ASP A 44 -0.98 0.73 22.92
CA ASP A 44 -0.82 -0.73 22.92
C ASP A 44 0.64 -1.15 22.68
N ALA A 45 1.42 -0.35 21.94
CA ALA A 45 2.83 -0.62 21.66
C ALA A 45 3.75 -0.42 22.88
N VAL A 46 3.31 0.32 23.90
CA VAL A 46 4.08 0.67 25.10
C VAL A 46 3.44 0.16 26.38
N GLU A 47 2.35 -0.61 26.28
CA GLU A 47 1.62 -1.20 27.41
C GLU A 47 1.63 -2.73 27.30
N VAL A 48 1.85 -3.43 28.41
CA VAL A 48 1.86 -4.90 28.44
C VAL A 48 0.45 -5.45 28.20
N GLN A 49 0.31 -6.23 27.13
CA GLN A 49 -0.93 -6.89 26.76
C GLN A 49 -1.14 -8.19 27.56
N PHE A 50 -2.41 -8.59 27.76
CA PHE A 50 -2.81 -9.77 28.54
C PHE A 50 -2.09 -11.07 28.12
N GLY A 51 -1.76 -11.22 26.83
CA GLY A 51 -1.06 -12.40 26.30
C GLY A 51 0.46 -12.45 26.56
N ASP A 52 1.09 -11.32 26.88
CA ASP A 52 2.55 -11.19 26.91
C ASP A 52 3.13 -10.88 28.28
N ALA A 53 2.31 -10.76 29.33
CA ALA A 53 2.76 -10.47 30.70
C ALA A 53 3.93 -11.38 31.16
N ARG A 54 3.86 -12.68 30.84
CA ARG A 54 4.94 -13.64 31.14
C ARG A 54 6.23 -13.38 30.36
N ARG A 55 6.12 -12.93 29.11
CA ARG A 55 7.28 -12.66 28.24
C ARG A 55 7.91 -11.30 28.52
N ALA A 56 7.08 -10.31 28.82
CA ALA A 56 7.49 -8.96 29.21
C ALA A 56 7.98 -8.89 30.67
N LYS A 57 7.70 -9.93 31.49
CA LYS A 57 8.02 -9.98 32.92
C LYS A 57 7.44 -8.80 33.70
N ALA A 58 6.25 -8.37 33.31
CA ALA A 58 5.55 -7.22 33.88
C ALA A 58 4.05 -7.50 33.90
N GLU A 59 3.33 -6.81 34.79
CA GLU A 59 1.88 -6.95 34.90
C GLU A 59 1.16 -6.35 33.69
N VAL A 60 -0.05 -6.84 33.41
CA VAL A 60 -0.90 -6.30 32.34
C VAL A 60 -1.21 -4.83 32.64
N GLY A 61 -1.04 -3.97 31.66
CA GLY A 61 -1.21 -2.53 31.82
C GLY A 61 0.04 -1.77 32.27
N ALA A 62 1.14 -2.47 32.56
CA ALA A 62 2.40 -1.83 32.88
C ALA A 62 3.04 -1.23 31.61
N TRP A 63 3.72 -0.09 31.77
CA TRP A 63 4.55 0.48 30.72
C TRP A 63 5.71 -0.45 30.36
N THR A 64 5.99 -0.59 29.07
CA THR A 64 7.03 -1.50 28.59
C THR A 64 7.71 -1.02 27.31
N LEU A 65 9.00 -1.34 27.19
CA LEU A 65 9.77 -1.23 25.95
C LEU A 65 9.98 -2.59 25.29
N TYR A 66 9.32 -3.63 25.82
CA TYR A 66 9.47 -5.02 25.38
C TYR A 66 9.22 -5.20 23.89
N TYR A 67 8.11 -4.67 23.36
CA TYR A 67 7.74 -4.83 21.95
C TYR A 67 8.72 -4.13 21.02
N LEU A 68 9.15 -2.92 21.37
CA LEU A 68 10.13 -2.18 20.57
C LEU A 68 11.47 -2.92 20.52
N ASN A 69 11.98 -3.37 21.67
CA ASN A 69 13.22 -4.14 21.73
C ASN A 69 13.08 -5.49 21.01
N ARG A 70 11.95 -6.18 21.16
CA ARG A 70 11.66 -7.45 20.47
C ARG A 70 11.67 -7.28 18.95
N THR A 71 11.01 -6.25 18.44
CA THR A 71 10.84 -6.04 17.01
C THR A 71 12.10 -5.50 16.35
N LEU A 72 12.85 -4.60 17.01
CA LEU A 72 13.97 -3.89 16.38
C LEU A 72 15.36 -4.44 16.73
N ALA A 73 15.58 -4.92 17.95
CA ALA A 73 16.94 -5.18 18.48
C ALA A 73 17.16 -6.60 19.01
N SER A 74 16.12 -7.42 19.12
CA SER A 74 16.25 -8.78 19.64
C SER A 74 16.81 -9.78 18.62
N PRO A 75 17.22 -10.99 19.04
CA PRO A 75 17.70 -12.03 18.11
C PRO A 75 16.70 -12.43 17.02
N ILE A 76 15.40 -12.19 17.22
CA ILE A 76 14.36 -12.46 16.22
C ILE A 76 13.97 -11.21 15.40
N ALA A 77 14.56 -10.05 15.68
CA ALA A 77 14.28 -8.81 14.96
C ALA A 77 14.56 -8.93 13.46
N GLN A 78 15.52 -9.78 13.06
CA GLN A 78 15.82 -10.04 11.66
C GLN A 78 14.59 -10.54 10.91
N VAL A 79 13.94 -11.59 11.44
CA VAL A 79 12.77 -12.23 10.82
C VAL A 79 11.49 -11.40 11.04
N LEU A 80 11.40 -10.69 12.18
CA LEU A 80 10.20 -9.96 12.56
C LEU A 80 10.07 -8.59 11.86
N PHE A 81 11.20 -7.92 11.57
CA PHE A 81 11.19 -6.56 11.03
C PHE A 81 12.15 -6.35 9.86
N TRP A 82 13.45 -6.64 10.03
CA TRP A 82 14.46 -6.19 9.07
C TRP A 82 14.38 -6.89 7.72
N GLU A 83 14.15 -8.20 7.69
CA GLU A 83 13.98 -8.97 6.45
C GLU A 83 12.67 -8.62 5.72
N PRO A 84 11.49 -8.59 6.39
CA PRO A 84 10.26 -8.06 5.77
C PRO A 84 10.40 -6.62 5.26
N LEU A 85 11.09 -5.75 5.99
CA LEU A 85 11.36 -4.37 5.57
C LEU A 85 12.21 -4.34 4.30
N ALA A 86 13.30 -5.11 4.26
CA ALA A 86 14.16 -5.20 3.09
C ALA A 86 13.40 -5.73 1.86
N HIS A 87 12.56 -6.77 2.02
CA HIS A 87 11.68 -7.25 0.96
C HIS A 87 10.69 -6.19 0.49
N THR A 88 10.06 -5.47 1.41
CA THR A 88 9.11 -4.39 1.08
C THR A 88 9.78 -3.27 0.30
N LEU A 89 10.97 -2.82 0.74
CA LEU A 89 11.75 -1.79 0.05
C LEU A 89 12.23 -2.26 -1.33
N SER A 90 12.69 -3.51 -1.44
CA SER A 90 13.10 -4.12 -2.71
C SER A 90 11.94 -4.18 -3.71
N VAL A 91 10.76 -4.65 -3.26
CA VAL A 91 9.53 -4.67 -4.06
C VAL A 91 9.14 -3.25 -4.47
N ALA A 92 9.06 -2.30 -3.52
CA ALA A 92 8.66 -0.93 -3.80
C ALA A 92 9.59 -0.26 -4.83
N THR A 93 10.90 -0.49 -4.71
CA THR A 93 11.90 -0.01 -5.66
C THR A 93 11.70 -0.65 -7.03
N GLY A 94 11.53 -1.97 -7.10
CA GLY A 94 11.28 -2.69 -8.34
C GLY A 94 10.00 -2.21 -9.05
N VAL A 95 8.92 -2.00 -8.29
CA VAL A 95 7.65 -1.48 -8.80
C VAL A 95 7.84 -0.08 -9.36
N MET A 96 8.51 0.80 -8.62
CA MET A 96 8.80 2.16 -9.07
C MET A 96 9.60 2.16 -10.37
N LEU A 97 10.68 1.39 -10.44
CA LEU A 97 11.54 1.32 -11.64
C LEU A 97 10.77 0.79 -12.85
N VAL A 98 10.01 -0.30 -12.71
CA VAL A 98 9.23 -0.87 -13.82
C VAL A 98 8.10 0.07 -14.24
N SER A 99 7.35 0.63 -13.29
CA SER A 99 6.25 1.57 -13.59
C SER A 99 6.74 2.85 -14.26
N LEU A 100 7.89 3.41 -13.85
CA LEU A 100 8.46 4.57 -14.50
C LEU A 100 8.99 4.23 -15.90
N SER A 101 9.70 3.11 -16.03
CA SER A 101 10.28 2.66 -17.30
C SER A 101 9.21 2.37 -18.36
N LEU A 102 8.04 1.85 -17.96
CA LEU A 102 6.92 1.61 -18.88
C LEU A 102 6.03 2.84 -19.02
N GLY A 103 5.68 3.48 -17.91
CA GLY A 103 4.70 4.57 -17.86
C GLY A 103 5.18 5.84 -18.53
N VAL A 104 6.45 6.25 -18.33
CA VAL A 104 6.96 7.50 -18.88
C VAL A 104 7.02 7.48 -20.43
N PRO A 105 7.57 6.43 -21.08
CA PRO A 105 7.54 6.36 -22.55
C PRO A 105 6.12 6.31 -23.11
N LEU A 106 5.21 5.56 -22.48
CA LEU A 106 3.81 5.47 -22.90
C LEU A 106 3.09 6.82 -22.76
N ALA A 107 3.35 7.56 -21.67
CA ALA A 107 2.83 8.89 -21.45
C ALA A 107 3.29 9.85 -22.55
N TRP A 108 4.59 9.86 -22.85
CA TRP A 108 5.16 10.70 -23.89
C TRP A 108 4.57 10.37 -25.27
N LEU A 109 4.43 9.09 -25.59
CA LEU A 109 3.85 8.64 -26.85
C LEU A 109 2.38 9.09 -26.97
N LEU A 110 1.60 8.97 -25.90
CA LEU A 110 0.21 9.41 -25.87
C LEU A 110 0.04 10.93 -25.89
N SER A 111 0.98 11.72 -25.37
CA SER A 111 0.81 13.18 -25.27
C SER A 111 1.49 13.96 -26.38
N ARG A 112 2.62 13.46 -26.91
CA ARG A 112 3.49 14.18 -27.85
C ARG A 112 3.56 13.58 -29.25
N SER A 113 2.98 12.41 -29.50
CA SER A 113 2.96 11.80 -30.83
C SER A 113 1.54 11.63 -31.39
N ASP A 114 1.42 11.64 -32.71
CA ASP A 114 0.16 11.37 -33.41
C ASP A 114 -0.05 9.86 -33.59
N MET A 115 -0.24 9.15 -32.48
CA MET A 115 -0.46 7.70 -32.46
C MET A 115 -1.78 7.31 -33.14
N PHE A 116 -1.70 6.36 -34.07
CA PHE A 116 -2.89 5.64 -34.54
C PHE A 116 -3.58 4.91 -33.39
N GLY A 117 -4.88 5.13 -33.22
CA GLY A 117 -5.66 4.48 -32.15
C GLY A 117 -5.44 5.05 -30.74
N ARG A 118 -4.87 6.26 -30.60
CA ARG A 118 -4.59 6.92 -29.31
C ARG A 118 -5.70 6.82 -28.27
N ARG A 119 -6.97 7.04 -28.65
CA ARG A 119 -8.13 6.97 -27.73
C ARG A 119 -8.33 5.57 -27.17
N TRP A 120 -8.18 4.54 -27.99
CA TRP A 120 -8.30 3.16 -27.54
C TRP A 120 -7.16 2.78 -26.59
N PHE A 121 -5.92 3.14 -26.93
CA PHE A 121 -4.75 2.91 -26.07
C PHE A 121 -4.87 3.63 -24.72
N ALA A 122 -5.29 4.90 -24.72
CA ALA A 122 -5.49 5.66 -23.49
C ALA A 122 -6.50 4.98 -22.56
N THR A 123 -7.63 4.50 -23.09
CA THR A 123 -8.63 3.77 -22.29
C THR A 123 -8.10 2.42 -21.82
N ALA A 124 -7.47 1.65 -22.72
CA ALA A 124 -6.93 0.32 -22.39
C ALA A 124 -5.86 0.38 -21.29
N LEU A 125 -5.04 1.43 -21.28
CA LEU A 125 -4.00 1.64 -20.27
C LEU A 125 -4.57 2.01 -18.89
N ILE A 126 -5.81 2.47 -18.78
CA ILE A 126 -6.46 2.76 -17.48
C ILE A 126 -7.09 1.49 -16.88
N VAL A 127 -7.50 0.53 -17.71
CA VAL A 127 -8.19 -0.70 -17.27
C VAL A 127 -7.44 -1.45 -16.14
N PRO A 128 -6.11 -1.62 -16.18
CA PRO A 128 -5.42 -2.36 -15.13
C PRO A 128 -5.51 -1.71 -13.75
N TYR A 129 -5.65 -0.38 -13.69
CA TYR A 129 -5.84 0.33 -12.44
C TYR A 129 -7.25 0.13 -11.86
N MET A 130 -8.25 -0.09 -12.71
CA MET A 130 -9.62 -0.37 -12.26
C MET A 130 -9.77 -1.78 -11.66
N LEU A 131 -8.90 -2.70 -12.05
CA LEU A 131 -8.89 -4.06 -11.52
C LEU A 131 -8.13 -4.10 -10.18
N PRO A 132 -8.67 -4.77 -9.16
CA PRO A 132 -7.99 -4.89 -7.88
C PRO A 132 -6.74 -5.78 -8.02
N SER A 133 -5.69 -5.50 -7.25
CA SER A 133 -4.41 -6.25 -7.34
C SER A 133 -4.56 -7.77 -7.17
N TRP A 134 -5.54 -8.21 -6.38
CA TRP A 134 -5.80 -9.64 -6.16
C TRP A 134 -6.27 -10.38 -7.42
N THR A 135 -6.94 -9.72 -8.37
CA THR A 135 -7.38 -10.40 -9.61
C THR A 135 -6.18 -10.75 -10.49
N PHE A 136 -5.18 -9.88 -10.55
CA PHE A 136 -3.92 -10.18 -11.24
C PHE A 136 -3.14 -11.29 -10.53
N ALA A 137 -3.13 -11.29 -9.20
CA ALA A 137 -2.51 -12.36 -8.43
C ALA A 137 -3.17 -13.72 -8.69
N LEU A 138 -4.51 -13.76 -8.81
CA LEU A 138 -5.24 -14.96 -9.17
C LEU A 138 -4.87 -15.43 -10.58
N ALA A 139 -4.86 -14.53 -11.56
CA ALA A 139 -4.45 -14.85 -12.93
C ALA A 139 -3.01 -15.39 -12.97
N TRP A 140 -2.08 -14.71 -12.29
CA TRP A 140 -0.68 -15.14 -12.21
C TRP A 140 -0.53 -16.54 -11.61
N ARG A 141 -1.22 -16.81 -10.50
CA ARG A 141 -1.22 -18.14 -9.86
C ARG A 141 -1.82 -19.21 -10.76
N THR A 142 -2.85 -18.90 -11.53
CA THR A 142 -3.42 -19.86 -12.49
C THR A 142 -2.38 -20.26 -13.55
N LEU A 143 -1.57 -19.32 -14.03
CA LEU A 143 -0.51 -19.62 -15.01
C LEU A 143 0.71 -20.32 -14.38
N PHE A 144 1.24 -19.74 -13.30
CA PHE A 144 2.60 -20.00 -12.83
C PHE A 144 2.68 -20.79 -11.51
N ARG A 145 1.57 -21.16 -10.85
CA ARG A 145 1.68 -21.94 -9.61
C ARG A 145 2.36 -23.28 -9.87
N ASN A 146 3.14 -23.71 -8.88
CA ASN A 146 3.74 -25.03 -8.84
C ASN A 146 3.25 -25.83 -7.61
N ARG A 147 3.67 -27.10 -7.51
CA ARG A 147 3.25 -28.02 -6.43
C ARG A 147 3.96 -27.83 -5.08
N THR A 148 4.88 -26.88 -4.92
CA THR A 148 5.63 -26.67 -3.66
C THR A 148 4.72 -26.42 -2.46
N VAL A 149 3.61 -25.70 -2.66
CA VAL A 149 2.66 -25.32 -1.58
C VAL A 149 1.44 -26.26 -1.54
N GLY A 150 1.45 -27.36 -2.29
CA GLY A 150 0.29 -28.24 -2.46
C GLY A 150 -0.85 -27.61 -3.28
N GLY A 151 -1.67 -28.45 -3.93
CA GLY A 151 -2.82 -28.02 -4.73
C GLY A 151 -2.78 -28.50 -6.18
N GLN A 152 -3.69 -27.96 -7.00
CA GLN A 152 -3.79 -28.27 -8.43
C GLN A 152 -2.65 -27.64 -9.23
N GLN A 153 -2.31 -28.29 -10.35
CA GLN A 153 -1.29 -27.84 -11.30
C GLN A 153 -1.67 -26.49 -11.91
N GLY A 154 -0.69 -25.61 -12.06
CA GLY A 154 -0.82 -24.43 -12.91
C GLY A 154 -0.82 -24.81 -14.39
N TRP A 155 -1.18 -23.88 -15.26
CA TRP A 155 -1.18 -24.12 -16.70
C TRP A 155 0.21 -24.52 -17.23
N LEU A 156 1.28 -23.87 -16.75
CA LEU A 156 2.65 -24.24 -17.16
C LEU A 156 3.04 -25.66 -16.73
N GLU A 157 2.67 -26.07 -15.52
CA GLU A 157 2.90 -27.45 -15.07
C GLU A 157 2.11 -28.46 -15.90
N SER A 158 0.87 -28.13 -16.27
CA SER A 158 0.07 -28.99 -17.15
C SER A 158 0.67 -29.17 -18.55
N LEU A 159 1.49 -28.20 -18.98
CA LEU A 159 2.26 -28.25 -20.22
C LEU A 159 3.63 -28.93 -20.06
N GLY A 160 3.96 -29.43 -18.86
CA GLY A 160 5.21 -30.15 -18.57
C GLY A 160 6.35 -29.28 -18.03
N PHE A 161 6.14 -27.98 -17.81
CA PHE A 161 7.14 -27.07 -17.26
C PHE A 161 6.83 -26.75 -15.81
N THR A 162 7.74 -27.03 -14.88
CA THR A 162 7.58 -26.68 -13.46
C THR A 162 8.15 -25.29 -13.19
N PRO A 163 7.30 -24.25 -12.98
CA PRO A 163 7.79 -22.91 -12.71
C PRO A 163 8.54 -22.88 -11.37
N PRO A 164 9.64 -22.13 -11.24
CA PRO A 164 10.36 -21.99 -9.98
C PRO A 164 9.59 -21.14 -8.97
N ASP A 165 9.83 -21.34 -7.68
CA ASP A 165 9.10 -20.66 -6.59
C ASP A 165 9.23 -19.13 -6.65
N TRP A 166 10.38 -18.60 -7.09
CA TRP A 166 10.57 -17.15 -7.20
C TRP A 166 9.65 -16.51 -8.24
N LEU A 167 9.20 -17.27 -9.25
CA LEU A 167 8.25 -16.84 -10.29
C LEU A 167 6.80 -17.08 -9.87
N ALA A 168 6.54 -18.18 -9.16
CA ALA A 168 5.21 -18.55 -8.71
C ALA A 168 4.73 -17.71 -7.52
N TYR A 169 5.61 -17.47 -6.54
CA TYR A 169 5.27 -16.93 -5.22
C TYR A 169 6.24 -15.86 -4.70
N GLY A 170 7.36 -15.63 -5.40
CA GLY A 170 8.40 -14.70 -4.96
C GLY A 170 8.13 -13.22 -5.26
N GLN A 171 9.19 -12.42 -5.26
CA GLN A 171 9.14 -10.98 -5.51
C GLN A 171 8.67 -10.61 -6.94
N VAL A 172 8.96 -11.46 -7.92
CA VAL A 172 8.66 -11.19 -9.34
C VAL A 172 7.17 -10.97 -9.61
N PRO A 173 6.25 -11.89 -9.24
CA PRO A 173 4.81 -11.65 -9.42
C PRO A 173 4.34 -10.36 -8.75
N ILE A 174 4.77 -10.14 -7.50
CA ILE A 174 4.37 -8.96 -6.73
C ILE A 174 4.78 -7.68 -7.47
N THR A 175 6.02 -7.63 -7.94
CA THR A 175 6.57 -6.46 -8.64
C THR A 175 5.83 -6.20 -9.94
N ILE A 176 5.60 -7.23 -10.76
CA ILE A 176 4.94 -7.08 -12.07
C ILE A 176 3.47 -6.69 -11.90
N ILE A 177 2.76 -7.34 -10.99
CA ILE A 177 1.34 -7.07 -10.72
C ILE A 177 1.15 -5.64 -10.22
N LEU A 178 1.92 -5.22 -9.22
CA LEU A 178 1.85 -3.87 -8.69
C LEU A 178 2.30 -2.84 -9.72
N ALA A 179 3.37 -3.13 -10.47
CA ALA A 179 3.83 -2.23 -11.51
C ALA A 179 2.76 -2.00 -12.59
N LEU A 180 2.08 -3.06 -13.04
CA LEU A 180 0.99 -2.96 -13.99
C LEU A 180 -0.19 -2.16 -13.43
N HIS A 181 -0.50 -2.34 -12.14
CA HIS A 181 -1.57 -1.60 -11.46
C HIS A 181 -1.24 -0.10 -11.27
N TYR A 182 0.04 0.24 -11.04
CA TYR A 182 0.46 1.63 -10.79
C TYR A 182 0.97 2.39 -12.02
N THR A 183 1.33 1.70 -13.11
CA THR A 183 1.72 2.32 -14.38
C THR A 183 0.70 3.36 -14.88
N PRO A 184 -0.62 3.16 -14.76
CA PRO A 184 -1.61 4.15 -15.21
C PRO A 184 -1.50 5.48 -14.47
N PHE A 185 -1.12 5.49 -13.18
CA PHE A 185 -0.86 6.74 -12.45
C PHE A 185 0.34 7.49 -13.00
N VAL A 186 1.42 6.77 -13.35
CA VAL A 186 2.59 7.38 -14.00
C VAL A 186 2.16 8.01 -15.33
N ILE A 187 1.36 7.29 -16.12
CA ILE A 187 0.87 7.82 -17.40
C ILE A 187 0.02 9.08 -17.20
N LEU A 188 -0.88 9.10 -16.23
CA LEU A 188 -1.73 10.26 -15.92
C LEU A 188 -0.95 11.45 -15.33
N LEU A 189 0.19 11.19 -14.68
CA LEU A 189 1.02 12.23 -14.10
C LEU A 189 1.91 12.92 -15.15
N PHE A 190 2.42 12.17 -16.14
CA PHE A 190 3.36 12.66 -17.15
C PHE A 190 2.75 12.93 -18.54
N GLY A 191 1.54 12.44 -18.80
CA GLY A 191 0.82 12.59 -20.07
C GLY A 191 0.01 13.87 -20.14
#